data_AF-A0A967RDZ0-F1
#
_entry.id   AF-A0A967RDZ0-F1
#
_cell.length_a   1.000
_cell.length_b   1.000
_cell.length_c   1.000
_cell.angle_alpha   90.00
_cell.angle_beta   90.00
_cell.angle_gamma   90.00
#
_symmetry.space_group_name_H-M   'P 1'
#
loop_
_entity.id
_entity.type
_entity.pdbx_description
1 polymer ?
#
loop_
_entity_poly.entity_id
_entity_poly.type
_entity_poly.pdbx_seq_one_letter_code
_entity_poly.pdbx_strand_id
1 'polypeptide(L)'
;MKYGRYSERPYLDIQIPTLIDSSLAPDGQHLMSVTVKYVPYHLRQENWDAMDDVLRELVLETIAEYAPDVSHRVQQYRVITPLDLETIYNLPEGNLVH
;
A
#
# COMPACT_ATOMS: atom_id res chain seq x y z
N MET A 1 -12.98 -14.08 10.41
CA MET A 1 -11.62 -13.99 11.00
C MET A 1 -11.65 -14.66 12.38
N LYS A 2 -11.25 -15.94 12.48
CA LYS A 2 -11.19 -16.70 13.74
C LYS A 2 -9.70 -16.80 14.11
N TYR A 3 -9.33 -16.38 15.32
CA TYR A 3 -7.99 -16.52 15.95
C TYR A 3 -6.90 -15.45 15.76
N GLY A 4 -7.22 -14.19 15.42
CA GLY A 4 -6.33 -13.04 15.74
C GLY A 4 -4.86 -13.13 15.29
N ARG A 5 -4.56 -13.91 14.25
CA ARG A 5 -3.25 -13.98 13.60
C ARG A 5 -3.36 -13.26 12.26
N TYR A 6 -2.42 -12.36 12.00
CA TYR A 6 -2.27 -11.70 10.70
C TYR A 6 -1.81 -12.73 9.66
N SER A 7 -2.17 -12.52 8.39
CA SER A 7 -1.52 -13.22 7.30
C SER A 7 -0.13 -12.60 7.14
N GLU A 8 0.93 -13.38 7.34
CA GLU A 8 2.31 -12.96 7.05
C GLU A 8 2.50 -12.58 5.57
N ARG A 9 1.53 -12.93 4.71
CA ARG A 9 1.49 -12.62 3.29
C ARG A 9 0.15 -11.93 2.97
N PRO A 10 0.09 -10.59 2.96
CA PRO A 10 -1.11 -9.88 2.55
C PRO A 10 -1.38 -10.08 1.06
N TYR A 11 -2.65 -10.01 0.67
CA TYR A 11 -3.01 -9.96 -0.75
C TYR A 11 -2.70 -8.55 -1.27
N LEU A 12 -1.78 -8.46 -2.21
CA LEU A 12 -1.42 -7.23 -2.90
C LEU A 12 -2.03 -7.21 -4.30
N ASP A 13 -2.78 -6.15 -4.60
CA ASP A 13 -3.17 -5.81 -5.96
C ASP A 13 -2.21 -4.73 -6.47
N ILE A 14 -1.39 -5.07 -7.46
CA ILE A 14 -0.29 -4.21 -7.93
C ILE A 14 -0.56 -3.79 -9.37
N GLN A 15 -0.50 -2.49 -9.61
CA GLN A 15 -0.69 -1.89 -10.93
C GLN A 15 0.50 -0.98 -11.26
N ILE A 16 1.06 -1.14 -12.46
CA ILE A 16 2.16 -0.31 -12.96
C ILE A 16 1.68 0.41 -14.23
N PRO A 17 0.94 1.53 -14.11
CA PRO A 17 0.34 2.20 -15.27
C PRO A 17 1.38 2.74 -16.27
N THR A 18 2.62 2.98 -15.82
CA THR A 18 3.74 3.40 -16.68
C THR A 18 4.16 2.36 -17.73
N LEU A 19 3.74 1.09 -17.59
CA LEU A 19 3.92 0.09 -18.64
C LEU A 19 3.01 0.34 -19.86
N ILE A 20 1.92 1.08 -19.66
CA ILE A 20 0.95 1.45 -20.71
C ILE A 20 1.21 2.89 -21.17
N ASP A 21 1.44 3.81 -20.23
CA ASP A 21 1.67 5.22 -20.50
C ASP A 21 2.89 5.73 -19.72
N SER A 22 4.03 5.84 -20.40
CA SER A 22 5.29 6.30 -19.81
C SER A 22 5.29 7.77 -19.42
N SER A 23 4.31 8.58 -19.87
CA SER A 23 4.23 10.00 -19.48
C SER A 23 3.82 10.22 -18.02
N LEU A 24 3.35 9.17 -17.34
CA LEU A 24 2.92 9.20 -15.94
C LEU A 24 4.07 9.22 -14.93
N ALA A 25 5.32 9.08 -15.37
CA ALA A 25 6.51 9.19 -14.54
C ALA A 25 7.67 9.85 -15.32
N PRO A 26 8.68 10.40 -14.62
CA PRO A 26 9.91 10.85 -15.27
C PRO A 26 10.60 9.71 -16.05
N ASP A 27 11.40 10.07 -17.06
CA ASP A 27 12.12 9.11 -17.89
C ASP A 27 12.94 8.11 -17.05
N GLY A 28 12.75 6.82 -17.32
CA GLY A 28 13.42 5.73 -16.61
C GLY A 28 12.83 5.40 -15.23
N GLN A 29 11.71 6.02 -14.83
CA GLN A 29 11.00 5.73 -13.59
C GLN A 29 9.65 5.05 -13.85
N HIS A 30 9.18 4.32 -12.83
CA HIS A 30 7.87 3.66 -12.87
C HIS A 30 7.01 4.12 -11.71
N LEU A 31 5.77 4.46 -12.01
CA LEU A 31 4.71 4.58 -11.01
C LEU A 31 4.12 3.20 -10.76
N MET A 32 4.11 2.78 -9.50
CA MET A 32 3.48 1.54 -9.03
C MET A 32 2.44 1.91 -7.97
N SER A 33 1.19 1.49 -8.20
CA SER A 33 0.10 1.58 -7.24
C SER A 33 -0.12 0.21 -6.63
N VAL A 34 -0.18 0.15 -5.29
CA VAL A 34 -0.39 -1.10 -4.56
C VAL A 34 -1.59 -0.93 -3.63
N THR A 35 -2.61 -1.75 -3.84
CA THR A 35 -3.76 -1.84 -2.92
C THR A 35 -3.61 -3.09 -2.07
N VAL A 36 -3.50 -2.89 -0.75
CA VAL A 36 -3.38 -3.98 0.22
C VAL A 36 -4.77 -4.39 0.68
N LYS A 37 -5.16 -5.66 0.48
CA LYS A 37 -6.43 -6.19 0.98
C LYS A 37 -6.21 -6.91 2.31
N TYR A 38 -7.19 -6.78 3.22
CA TYR A 38 -7.18 -7.38 4.57
C TYR A 38 -6.05 -6.86 5.48
N VAL A 39 -5.81 -5.55 5.45
CA VAL A 39 -4.96 -4.87 6.43
C VAL A 39 -5.52 -5.15 7.84
N PRO A 40 -4.70 -5.52 8.83
CA PRO A 40 -5.18 -5.74 10.18
C PRO A 40 -5.79 -4.45 10.74
N TYR A 41 -7.12 -4.42 10.85
CA TYR A 41 -7.92 -3.30 11.38
C TYR A 41 -7.62 -2.99 12.87
N HIS A 42 -6.89 -3.87 13.55
CA HIS A 42 -6.49 -3.72 14.94
C HIS A 42 -5.01 -4.09 15.11
N LEU A 43 -4.13 -3.08 15.08
CA LEU A 43 -2.98 -3.10 15.98
C LEU A 43 -3.48 -2.53 17.31
N ARG A 44 -3.51 -3.39 18.32
CA ARG A 44 -4.29 -3.19 19.54
C ARG A 44 -3.90 -1.94 20.33
N GLN A 45 -2.78 -1.25 20.01
CA GLN A 45 -2.19 -0.18 20.82
C GLN A 45 -1.26 0.82 20.08
N GLU A 46 -1.35 1.07 18.76
CA GLU A 46 -0.42 2.02 18.11
C GLU A 46 -1.11 3.10 17.26
N ASN A 47 -0.57 4.32 17.35
CA ASN A 47 -0.96 5.51 16.59
C ASN A 47 -0.78 5.27 15.09
N TRP A 48 -1.76 5.71 14.28
CA TRP A 48 -1.72 5.61 12.83
C TRP A 48 -0.50 6.29 12.18
N ASP A 49 0.08 7.31 12.82
CA ASP A 49 1.31 7.96 12.35
C ASP A 49 2.51 6.99 12.24
N ALA A 50 2.56 5.94 13.05
CA ALA A 50 3.60 4.91 12.99
C ALA A 50 3.24 3.77 12.01
N MET A 51 2.01 3.75 11.50
CA MET A 51 1.49 2.68 10.64
C MET A 51 2.04 2.77 9.22
N ASP A 52 2.32 3.97 8.72
CA ASP A 52 2.79 4.17 7.35
C ASP A 52 4.10 3.41 7.09
N ASP A 53 5.05 3.51 8.02
CA ASP A 53 6.33 2.82 7.90
C ASP A 53 6.16 1.30 8.01
N VAL A 54 5.27 0.82 8.89
CA VAL A 54 4.97 -0.61 9.06
C VAL A 54 4.30 -1.18 7.81
N LEU A 55 3.31 -0.48 7.24
CA LEU A 55 2.62 -0.90 6.02
C LEU A 55 3.56 -0.86 4.81
N ARG A 56 4.39 0.17 4.71
CA ARG A 56 5.41 0.26 3.67
C ARG A 56 6.33 -0.94 3.73
N GLU A 57 6.89 -1.24 4.90
CA GLU A 57 7.82 -2.35 5.07
C GLU A 57 7.15 -3.68 4.72
N LEU A 58 5.94 -3.93 5.25
CA LEU A 58 5.18 -5.15 4.95
C LEU A 58 4.94 -5.35 3.45
N VAL A 59 4.56 -4.28 2.74
CA VAL A 59 4.34 -4.33 1.30
C VAL A 59 5.65 -4.60 0.55
N LEU A 60 6.72 -3.89 0.91
CA LEU A 60 8.02 -4.06 0.26
C LEU A 60 8.61 -5.45 0.51
N GLU A 61 8.54 -5.97 1.74
CA GLU A 61 8.95 -7.35 2.07
C GLU A 61 8.17 -8.37 1.24
N THR A 62 6.84 -8.19 1.12
CA THR A 62 6.00 -9.09 0.34
C THR A 62 6.35 -9.04 -1.15
N ILE A 63 6.63 -7.85 -1.71
CA ILE A 63 7.05 -7.71 -3.11
C ILE A 63 8.46 -8.25 -3.30
N ALA A 64 9.36 -8.08 -2.32
CA ALA A 64 10.74 -8.54 -2.37
C ALA A 64 10.85 -10.07 -2.49
N GLU A 65 9.85 -10.84 -2.04
CA GLU A 65 9.76 -12.28 -2.34
C GLU A 65 9.77 -12.59 -3.85
N TYR A 66 9.29 -11.66 -4.68
CA TYR A 66 9.20 -11.81 -6.14
C TYR A 66 10.17 -10.91 -6.91
N ALA A 67 10.52 -9.75 -6.32
CA ALA A 67 11.43 -8.76 -6.89
C ALA A 67 12.43 -8.29 -5.80
N PRO A 68 13.51 -9.03 -5.54
CA PRO A 68 14.37 -8.86 -4.37
C PRO A 68 14.96 -7.45 -4.18
N ASP A 69 15.21 -6.74 -5.29
CA ASP A 69 15.82 -5.41 -5.25
C ASP A 69 14.80 -4.27 -5.17
N VAL A 70 13.50 -4.57 -5.04
CA VAL A 70 12.43 -3.55 -5.13
C VAL A 70 12.62 -2.45 -4.09
N SER A 71 12.96 -2.81 -2.84
CA SER A 71 13.13 -1.87 -1.74
C SER A 71 14.23 -0.85 -2.00
N HIS A 72 15.29 -1.23 -2.72
CA HIS A 72 16.38 -0.33 -3.11
C HIS A 72 16.06 0.56 -4.31
N ARG A 73 14.98 0.26 -5.04
CA ARG A 73 14.56 0.99 -6.25
C ARG A 73 13.45 2.00 -5.98
N VAL A 74 12.87 1.99 -4.78
CA VAL A 74 11.87 2.99 -4.37
C VAL A 74 12.53 4.33 -4.10
N GLN A 75 12.26 5.32 -4.94
CA GLN A 75 12.74 6.69 -4.75
C GLN A 75 11.80 7.51 -3.86
N GLN A 76 10.50 7.28 -4.01
CA GLN A 76 9.44 7.97 -3.27
C GLN A 76 8.28 7.00 -3.06
N TYR A 77 7.56 7.19 -1.96
CA TYR A 77 6.33 6.46 -1.68
C TYR A 77 5.32 7.41 -1.03
N ARG A 78 4.04 7.06 -1.17
CA ARG A 78 2.95 7.68 -0.43
C ARG A 78 2.03 6.58 0.03
N VAL A 79 1.87 6.45 1.34
CA VAL A 79 0.83 5.61 1.94
C VAL A 79 -0.44 6.45 2.02
N ILE A 80 -1.57 5.84 1.68
CA ILE A 80 -2.89 6.44 1.89
C ILE A 80 -3.65 5.48 2.79
N THR A 81 -3.81 5.88 4.04
CA THR A 81 -4.54 5.08 5.04
C THR A 81 -6.05 5.29 4.92
N PRO A 82 -6.89 4.41 5.50
CA PRO A 82 -8.32 4.67 5.60
C PRO A 82 -8.65 6.00 6.28
N LEU A 83 -7.85 6.42 7.28
CA LEU A 83 -8.03 7.71 7.95
C LEU A 83 -7.72 8.89 7.03
N ASP A 84 -6.73 8.76 6.14
CA ASP A 84 -6.45 9.73 5.09
C ASP A 84 -7.59 9.80 4.08
N LEU A 85 -8.22 8.67 3.75
CA LEU A 85 -9.39 8.66 2.87
C LEU A 85 -10.56 9.41 3.50
N GLU A 86 -10.82 9.21 4.79
CA GLU A 86 -11.87 9.91 5.54
C GLU A 86 -11.59 11.41 5.67
N THR A 87 -10.33 11.80 5.90
CA THR A 87 -9.93 13.19 6.17
C THR A 87 -9.70 14.01 4.89
N ILE A 88 -9.10 13.42 3.86
CA ILE A 88 -8.73 14.12 2.60
C ILE A 88 -9.91 14.20 1.65
N TYR A 89 -10.79 13.19 1.62
CA TYR A 89 -11.86 13.13 0.63
C TYR A 89 -13.26 13.46 1.16
N ASN A 90 -13.42 13.70 2.48
CA ASN A 90 -14.70 14.06 3.12
C ASN A 90 -15.89 13.22 2.61
N LEU A 91 -15.63 11.92 2.37
CA LEU A 91 -16.58 10.93 1.87
C LEU A 91 -17.13 10.12 3.06
N PRO A 92 -18.30 10.47 3.62
CA PRO A 92 -19.04 9.48 4.40
C PRO A 92 -19.46 8.35 3.43
N GLU A 93 -19.22 7.09 3.84
CA GLU A 93 -19.53 5.84 3.10
C GLU A 93 -18.53 5.35 2.04
N GLY A 94 -17.24 5.31 2.39
CA GLY A 94 -16.14 4.74 1.59
C GLY A 94 -16.50 3.53 0.70
N ASN A 95 -16.73 3.81 -0.58
CA ASN A 95 -16.87 2.82 -1.64
C ASN A 95 -15.96 3.21 -2.82
N LEU A 96 -14.98 2.36 -3.12
CA LEU A 96 -14.01 2.50 -4.23
C LEU A 96 -14.47 1.77 -5.51
N VAL A 97 -15.78 1.60 -5.68
CA VAL A 97 -16.38 1.10 -6.94
C VAL A 97 -17.68 1.85 -7.20
N HIS A 98 -17.59 2.96 -7.92
CA HIS A 98 -18.65 3.34 -8.86
C HIS A 98 -18.03 3.62 -10.24
#